data_AF-A0A840UNP5-F1
#
_entry.id   AF-A0A840UNP5-F1
#
_cell.length_a   1.000
_cell.length_b   1.000
_cell.length_c   1.000
_cell.angle_alpha   90.00
_cell.angle_beta   90.00
_cell.angle_gamma   90.00
#
_symmetry.space_group_name_H-M   'P 1'
#
loop_
_entity.id
_entity.type
_entity.pdbx_description
1 polymer ?
#
loop_
_entity_poly.entity_id
_entity_poly.type
_entity_poly.pdbx_seq_one_letter_code
_entity_poly.pdbx_strand_id
1 'polypeptide(L)'
;MTIVIISVAISGVVGAYSLIVGRSADPLNQTRAVALAQRYMDEILAKPFDEAADPGEGYGGGCRVTIDPSRDRDDYRDVDDYDAINSEVPSSYWDTPSTPQEGGYELFRVSVSVTCVNNPTSELGVDVEVKRIDITITDPSGNKYLFTAYRGNF
;
A
#
# COMPACT_ATOMS: atom_id res chain seq x y z
N MET A 1 44.44 11.92 35.13
CA MET A 1 43.26 12.74 34.79
C MET A 1 42.79 12.57 33.34
N THR A 2 43.55 11.93 32.45
CA THR A 2 43.15 11.66 31.06
C THR A 2 41.99 10.65 30.92
N ILE A 3 41.89 9.69 31.84
CA ILE A 3 40.85 8.65 31.79
C ILE A 3 39.42 9.21 31.96
N VAL A 4 39.26 10.25 32.78
CA VAL A 4 37.97 10.93 33.02
C VAL A 4 37.52 11.72 31.78
N ILE A 5 38.47 12.36 31.10
CA ILE A 5 38.21 13.15 29.89
C ILE A 5 37.77 12.24 28.75
N ILE A 6 38.44 11.08 28.59
CA ILE A 6 38.10 10.10 27.57
C ILE A 6 36.71 9.50 27.84
N SER A 7 36.33 9.23 29.10
CA SER A 7 34.99 8.71 29.42
C SER A 7 33.87 9.69 29.07
N VAL A 8 34.02 10.99 29.37
CA VAL A 8 33.00 12.00 29.05
C VAL A 8 32.87 12.18 27.53
N ALA A 9 34.00 12.15 26.81
CA ALA A 9 34.01 12.22 25.35
C ALA A 9 33.29 11.01 24.71
N ILE A 10 33.55 9.79 25.17
CA ILE A 10 32.92 8.57 24.65
C ILE A 10 31.41 8.57 24.91
N SER A 11 30.95 9.01 26.08
CA SER A 11 29.51 9.11 26.38
C SER A 11 28.79 10.09 25.44
N GLY A 12 29.41 11.23 25.13
CA GLY A 12 28.88 12.19 24.16
C GLY A 12 28.79 11.60 22.75
N VAL A 13 29.83 10.86 22.33
CA VAL A 13 29.88 10.21 21.02
C VAL A 13 28.83 9.10 20.91
N VAL A 14 28.70 8.22 21.90
CA VAL A 14 27.68 7.14 21.91
C VAL A 14 26.26 7.71 21.88
N GLY A 15 26.00 8.78 22.64
CA GLY A 15 24.71 9.48 22.61
C GLY A 15 24.39 10.06 21.22
N ALA A 16 25.38 10.68 20.56
CA ALA A 16 25.22 11.18 19.20
C ALA A 16 25.02 10.05 18.17
N TYR A 17 25.76 8.95 18.28
CA TYR A 17 25.59 7.77 17.41
C TYR A 17 24.19 7.15 17.54
N SER A 18 23.64 7.06 18.76
CA SER A 18 22.29 6.52 18.96
C SER A 18 21.21 7.37 18.28
N LEU A 19 21.39 8.69 18.20
CA LEU A 19 20.46 9.59 17.49
C LEU A 19 20.58 9.48 15.96
N ILE A 20 21.78 9.25 15.43
CA ILE A 20 22.04 9.15 13.99
C ILE A 20 21.47 7.85 13.39
N VAL A 21 21.62 6.73 14.12
CA VAL A 21 21.11 5.42 13.67
C VAL A 21 19.58 5.44 13.58
N GLY A 22 18.89 6.11 14.51
CA GLY A 22 17.42 6.23 14.48
C GLY A 22 16.86 6.90 13.23
N ARG A 23 17.52 7.95 12.71
CA ARG A 23 17.10 8.68 11.50
C ARG A 23 17.39 7.94 10.19
N SER A 24 18.18 6.87 10.24
CA SER A 24 18.59 6.12 9.06
C SER A 24 17.57 5.03 8.66
N ALA A 25 16.66 4.64 9.57
CA ALA A 25 15.60 3.67 9.31
C ALA A 25 14.42 4.28 8.51
N ASP A 26 14.13 5.56 8.71
CA ASP A 26 13.03 6.27 8.04
C ASP A 26 13.12 6.25 6.50
N PRO A 27 14.26 6.59 5.85
CA PRO A 27 14.35 6.53 4.38
C PRO A 27 14.26 5.10 3.83
N LEU A 28 14.71 4.09 4.58
CA LEU A 28 14.57 2.69 4.20
C LEU A 28 13.10 2.25 4.24
N ASN A 29 12.37 2.61 5.31
CA ASN A 29 10.95 2.32 5.44
C ASN A 29 10.12 3.02 4.37
N GLN A 30 10.45 4.27 4.03
CA GLN A 30 9.79 5.00 2.95
C GLN A 30 9.98 4.30 1.60
N THR A 31 11.21 3.87 1.28
CA THR A 31 11.50 3.14 0.03
C THR A 31 10.71 1.83 -0.04
N ARG A 32 10.65 1.10 1.06
CA ARG A 32 9.85 -0.13 1.21
C ARG A 32 8.35 0.14 1.06
N ALA A 33 7.84 1.21 1.66
CA ALA A 33 6.43 1.59 1.56
C ALA A 33 6.04 1.90 0.11
N VAL A 34 6.91 2.59 -0.64
CA VAL A 34 6.70 2.87 -2.08
C VAL A 34 6.70 1.57 -2.88
N ALA A 35 7.68 0.69 -2.68
CA ALA A 35 7.75 -0.59 -3.39
C ALA A 35 6.52 -1.47 -3.12
N LEU A 36 6.05 -1.49 -1.87
CA LEU A 36 4.86 -2.23 -1.48
C LEU A 36 3.59 -1.62 -2.11
N ALA A 37 3.45 -0.29 -2.08
CA ALA A 37 2.33 0.40 -2.70
C ALA A 37 2.27 0.17 -4.21
N GLN A 38 3.42 0.18 -4.90
CA GLN A 38 3.49 -0.12 -6.33
C GLN A 38 2.97 -1.52 -6.64
N ARG A 39 3.38 -2.54 -5.88
CA ARG A 39 2.89 -3.91 -6.08
C ARG A 39 1.38 -4.03 -5.89
N TYR A 40 0.85 -3.43 -4.81
CA TYR A 40 -0.59 -3.43 -4.58
C TYR A 40 -1.35 -2.67 -5.67
N MET A 41 -0.80 -1.55 -6.14
CA MET A 41 -1.39 -0.76 -7.21
C MET A 41 -1.41 -1.54 -8.53
N ASP A 42 -0.31 -2.21 -8.90
CA ASP A 42 -0.23 -3.04 -10.10
C ASP A 42 -1.24 -4.20 -10.04
N GLU A 43 -1.39 -4.81 -8.87
CA GLU A 43 -2.33 -5.91 -8.65
C GLU A 43 -3.79 -5.44 -8.77
N ILE A 44 -4.15 -4.36 -8.07
CA ILE A 44 -5.52 -3.81 -8.08
C ILE A 44 -5.87 -3.31 -9.49
N LEU A 45 -4.97 -2.57 -10.14
CA LEU A 45 -5.24 -2.01 -11.47
C LEU A 45 -5.28 -3.06 -12.58
N ALA A 46 -4.72 -4.26 -12.34
CA ALA A 46 -4.84 -5.39 -13.26
C ALA A 46 -6.22 -6.07 -13.21
N LYS A 47 -7.04 -5.79 -12.21
CA LYS A 47 -8.38 -6.36 -12.07
C LYS A 47 -9.42 -5.57 -12.87
N PRO A 48 -10.51 -6.23 -13.31
CA PRO A 48 -11.61 -5.54 -13.97
C PRO A 48 -12.25 -4.52 -13.02
N PHE A 49 -12.92 -3.52 -13.60
CA PHE A 49 -13.60 -2.48 -12.84
C PHE A 49 -14.70 -3.06 -11.93
N ASP A 50 -15.39 -4.10 -12.37
CA ASP A 50 -16.50 -4.75 -11.67
C ASP A 50 -16.56 -6.22 -12.12
N GLU A 51 -17.02 -7.13 -11.26
CA GLU A 51 -17.14 -8.56 -11.55
C GLU A 51 -18.05 -8.86 -12.76
N ALA A 52 -18.99 -7.96 -13.08
CA ALA A 52 -19.89 -8.08 -14.23
C ALA A 52 -19.33 -7.40 -15.50
N ALA A 53 -18.08 -6.95 -15.48
CA ALA A 53 -17.40 -6.46 -16.67
C ALA A 53 -17.04 -7.62 -17.61
N ASP A 54 -17.40 -7.48 -18.89
CA ASP A 54 -17.00 -8.44 -19.90
C ASP A 54 -15.52 -8.25 -20.27
N PRO A 55 -14.73 -9.33 -20.44
CA PRO A 55 -13.32 -9.22 -20.80
C PRO A 55 -13.11 -8.41 -22.09
N GLY A 56 -12.51 -7.23 -21.96
CA GLY A 56 -12.16 -6.36 -23.08
C GLY A 56 -13.24 -5.38 -23.54
N GLU A 57 -14.45 -5.42 -22.96
CA GLU A 57 -15.56 -4.51 -23.32
C GLU A 57 -15.90 -3.47 -22.24
N GLY A 58 -15.18 -3.48 -21.11
CA GLY A 58 -15.44 -2.59 -19.99
C GLY A 58 -16.72 -2.94 -19.23
N TYR A 59 -17.14 -2.05 -18.32
CA TYR A 59 -18.33 -2.20 -17.50
C TYR A 59 -19.35 -1.12 -17.84
N GLY A 60 -20.53 -1.52 -18.33
CA GLY A 60 -21.59 -0.61 -18.76
C GLY A 60 -22.53 -0.11 -17.65
N GLY A 61 -22.37 -0.60 -16.41
CA GLY A 61 -23.17 -0.15 -15.26
C GLY A 61 -22.61 1.11 -14.60
N GLY A 62 -23.40 1.72 -13.69
CA GLY A 62 -22.92 2.83 -12.86
C GLY A 62 -21.95 2.35 -11.78
N CYS A 63 -21.10 3.24 -11.26
CA CYS A 63 -20.14 2.85 -10.24
C CYS A 63 -20.82 2.28 -8.98
N ARG A 64 -20.36 1.11 -8.53
CA ARG A 64 -20.71 0.48 -7.25
C ARG A 64 -19.44 -0.07 -6.59
N VAL A 65 -19.47 -0.20 -5.27
CA VAL A 65 -18.43 -0.91 -4.50
C VAL A 65 -19.13 -2.03 -3.75
N THR A 66 -18.88 -3.26 -4.18
CA THR A 66 -19.44 -4.48 -3.61
C THR A 66 -18.28 -5.36 -3.20
N ILE A 67 -18.10 -5.57 -1.90
CA ILE A 67 -17.00 -6.38 -1.39
C ILE A 67 -17.47 -7.84 -1.35
N ASP A 68 -16.77 -8.75 -2.02
CA ASP A 68 -16.97 -10.18 -1.81
C ASP A 68 -16.57 -10.56 -0.37
N PRO A 69 -17.39 -11.31 0.38
CA PRO A 69 -17.06 -11.72 1.75
C PRO A 69 -15.81 -12.61 1.86
N SER A 70 -15.24 -13.10 0.75
CA SER A 70 -14.02 -13.90 0.80
C SER A 70 -12.84 -13.14 1.42
N ARG A 71 -12.08 -13.86 2.25
CA ARG A 71 -10.81 -13.41 2.83
C ARG A 71 -9.61 -13.90 2.03
N ASP A 72 -9.85 -14.70 1.00
CA ASP A 72 -8.80 -15.21 0.14
C ASP A 72 -8.56 -14.24 -1.02
N ARG A 73 -7.29 -13.92 -1.25
CA ARG A 73 -6.88 -13.01 -2.32
C ARG A 73 -7.04 -13.65 -3.70
N ASP A 74 -7.02 -14.98 -3.78
CA ASP A 74 -7.31 -15.73 -5.01
C ASP A 74 -8.76 -15.52 -5.49
N ASP A 75 -9.68 -15.22 -4.58
CA ASP A 75 -11.09 -15.00 -4.89
C ASP A 75 -11.40 -13.56 -5.31
N TYR A 76 -10.43 -12.65 -5.29
CA TYR A 76 -10.64 -11.26 -5.68
C TYR A 76 -10.83 -11.18 -7.18
N ARG A 77 -12.06 -10.89 -7.63
CA ARG A 77 -12.46 -10.92 -9.02
C ARG A 77 -12.41 -9.54 -9.66
N ASP A 78 -12.58 -8.47 -8.89
CA ASP A 78 -12.56 -7.09 -9.36
C ASP A 78 -11.82 -6.13 -8.40
N VAL A 79 -11.90 -4.83 -8.67
CA VAL A 79 -11.18 -3.80 -7.91
C VAL A 79 -11.74 -3.61 -6.50
N ASP A 80 -13.05 -3.72 -6.31
CA ASP A 80 -13.75 -3.44 -5.05
C ASP A 80 -13.52 -4.49 -3.97
N ASP A 81 -13.19 -5.73 -4.34
CA ASP A 81 -12.80 -6.76 -3.39
C ASP A 81 -11.61 -6.34 -2.51
N TYR A 82 -10.72 -5.49 -3.01
CA TYR A 82 -9.58 -4.99 -2.24
C TYR A 82 -9.96 -4.02 -1.13
N ASP A 83 -11.18 -3.46 -1.13
CA ASP A 83 -11.70 -2.65 -0.01
C ASP A 83 -11.85 -3.48 1.28
N ALA A 84 -11.80 -4.82 1.19
CA ALA A 84 -11.72 -5.72 2.35
C ALA A 84 -10.39 -5.61 3.11
N ILE A 85 -9.31 -5.16 2.46
CA ILE A 85 -7.96 -5.11 3.04
C ILE A 85 -7.91 -3.96 4.04
N ASN A 86 -7.92 -4.31 5.33
CA ASN A 86 -7.84 -3.33 6.41
C ASN A 86 -6.81 -3.71 7.47
N SER A 87 -5.71 -2.96 7.50
CA SER A 87 -4.61 -3.13 8.44
C SER A 87 -4.07 -4.57 8.42
N GLU A 88 -3.94 -5.14 7.23
CA GLU A 88 -3.47 -6.49 7.03
C GLU A 88 -1.94 -6.52 6.95
N VAL A 89 -1.35 -7.63 7.40
CA VAL A 89 0.06 -7.91 7.10
C VAL A 89 0.14 -8.15 5.60
N PRO A 90 1.11 -7.55 4.88
CA PRO A 90 1.25 -7.76 3.45
C PRO A 90 1.31 -9.26 3.12
N SER A 91 0.27 -9.75 2.44
CA SER A 91 0.22 -11.14 2.01
C SER A 91 1.19 -11.37 0.85
N SER A 92 1.77 -12.56 0.80
CA SER A 92 2.64 -12.97 -0.30
C SER A 92 1.85 -13.63 -1.43
N TYR A 93 0.83 -12.93 -1.94
CA TYR A 93 0.13 -13.38 -3.17
C TYR A 93 1.12 -13.63 -4.34
N TRP A 94 2.29 -13.00 -4.28
CA TRP A 94 3.40 -13.14 -5.23
C TRP A 94 4.50 -14.14 -4.81
N ASP A 95 4.30 -14.95 -3.76
CA ASP A 95 5.24 -16.02 -3.38
C ASP A 95 5.16 -17.15 -4.42
N THR A 96 5.95 -17.02 -5.48
CA THR A 96 6.47 -18.22 -6.13
C THR A 96 7.39 -18.94 -5.13
N PRO A 97 7.48 -20.29 -5.12
CA PRO A 97 8.42 -21.03 -4.26
C PRO A 97 9.88 -20.56 -4.35
N SER A 98 10.23 -19.79 -5.40
CA SER A 98 11.53 -19.18 -5.66
C SER A 98 11.75 -17.78 -5.09
N THR A 99 10.73 -17.11 -4.60
CA THR A 99 10.81 -15.78 -3.95
C THR A 99 10.09 -15.89 -2.62
N PRO A 100 10.78 -16.20 -1.52
CA PRO A 100 10.18 -16.13 -0.19
C PRO A 100 9.64 -14.72 0.04
N GLN A 101 8.56 -14.60 0.83
CA GLN A 101 8.06 -13.34 1.39
C GLN A 101 9.24 -12.40 1.60
N GLU A 102 9.30 -11.29 0.86
CA GLU A 102 10.46 -10.41 0.93
C GLU A 102 10.66 -10.01 2.39
N GLY A 103 11.68 -10.60 3.02
CA GLY A 103 11.88 -10.48 4.45
C GLY A 103 11.94 -9.00 4.82
N GLY A 104 11.16 -8.60 5.82
CA GLY A 104 11.16 -7.22 6.31
C GLY A 104 9.89 -6.40 6.08
N TYR A 105 8.81 -6.99 5.55
CA TYR A 105 7.47 -6.37 5.51
C TYR A 105 6.50 -6.85 6.61
N GLU A 106 6.90 -7.80 7.45
CA GLU A 106 6.05 -8.43 8.51
C GLU A 106 5.42 -7.42 9.49
N LEU A 107 6.13 -6.32 9.74
CA LEU A 107 5.70 -5.25 10.64
C LEU A 107 5.03 -4.08 9.91
N PHE A 108 4.93 -4.13 8.58
CA PHE A 108 4.13 -3.18 7.82
C PHE A 108 2.65 -3.59 7.89
N ARG A 109 1.77 -2.62 7.68
CA ARG A 109 0.33 -2.86 7.52
C ARG A 109 -0.18 -2.16 6.27
N VAL A 110 -1.09 -2.81 5.56
CA VAL A 110 -1.76 -2.24 4.39
C VAL A 110 -3.24 -2.09 4.68
N SER A 111 -3.79 -0.93 4.33
CA SER A 111 -5.22 -0.72 4.20
C SER A 111 -5.50 -0.19 2.80
N VAL A 112 -6.53 -0.70 2.16
CA VAL A 112 -7.02 -0.20 0.87
C VAL A 112 -8.42 0.33 1.09
N SER A 113 -8.73 1.45 0.44
CA SER A 113 -10.10 1.95 0.34
C SER A 113 -10.46 2.20 -1.11
N VAL A 114 -11.59 1.65 -1.55
CA VAL A 114 -12.14 1.82 -2.89
C VAL A 114 -13.43 2.61 -2.79
N THR A 115 -13.51 3.72 -3.51
CA THR A 115 -14.70 4.58 -3.50
C THR A 115 -15.08 5.01 -4.91
N CYS A 116 -16.38 5.13 -5.16
CA CYS A 116 -16.86 5.72 -6.40
C CYS A 116 -16.58 7.23 -6.42
N VAL A 117 -16.07 7.73 -7.53
CA VAL A 117 -15.97 9.16 -7.79
C VAL A 117 -17.35 9.68 -8.17
N ASN A 118 -17.92 10.58 -7.37
CA ASN A 118 -19.30 11.03 -7.55
C ASN A 118 -19.49 11.91 -8.80
N ASN A 119 -18.46 12.69 -9.16
CA ASN A 119 -18.53 13.58 -10.33
C ASN A 119 -17.20 13.54 -11.11
N PRO A 120 -16.92 12.44 -11.83
CA PRO A 120 -15.65 12.24 -12.51
C PRO A 120 -15.37 13.31 -13.57
N THR A 121 -16.40 13.90 -14.17
CA THR A 121 -16.26 15.00 -15.14
C THR A 121 -15.70 16.26 -14.48
N SER A 122 -16.19 16.62 -13.29
CA SER A 122 -15.74 17.83 -12.59
C SER A 122 -14.42 17.61 -11.85
N GLU A 123 -14.20 16.41 -11.31
CA GLU A 123 -13.03 16.09 -10.49
C GLU A 123 -11.81 15.68 -11.34
N LEU A 124 -12.03 14.92 -12.42
CA LEU A 124 -10.97 14.29 -13.22
C LEU A 124 -11.01 14.67 -14.70
N GLY A 125 -12.07 15.36 -15.17
CA GLY A 125 -12.21 15.75 -16.57
C GLY A 125 -12.56 14.59 -17.51
N VAL A 126 -13.15 13.51 -17.00
CA VAL A 126 -13.52 12.31 -17.77
C VAL A 126 -15.02 12.04 -17.70
N ASP A 127 -15.60 11.50 -18.77
CA ASP A 127 -17.03 11.16 -18.90
C ASP A 127 -17.23 9.64 -18.87
N VAL A 128 -16.68 9.01 -17.82
CA VAL A 128 -16.73 7.57 -17.57
C VAL A 128 -16.86 7.34 -16.07
N GLU A 129 -17.35 6.17 -15.67
CA GLU A 129 -17.38 5.77 -14.26
C GLU A 129 -15.95 5.51 -13.76
N VAL A 130 -15.65 5.97 -12.54
CA VAL A 130 -14.31 5.88 -11.95
C VAL A 130 -14.37 5.44 -10.49
N LYS A 131 -13.53 4.47 -10.14
CA LYS A 131 -13.21 4.09 -8.76
C LYS A 131 -11.90 4.76 -8.36
N ARG A 132 -11.88 5.46 -7.22
CA ARG A 132 -10.65 5.91 -6.54
C ARG A 132 -10.19 4.81 -5.60
N ILE A 133 -8.92 4.45 -5.73
CA ILE A 133 -8.24 3.47 -4.88
C ILE A 133 -7.22 4.20 -4.03
N ASP A 134 -7.43 4.22 -2.73
CA ASP A 134 -6.56 4.81 -1.73
C ASP A 134 -5.83 3.70 -0.95
N ILE A 135 -4.52 3.56 -1.16
CA ILE A 135 -3.67 2.57 -0.51
C ILE A 135 -2.88 3.26 0.60
N THR A 136 -3.11 2.86 1.84
CA THR A 136 -2.36 3.33 3.01
C THR A 136 -1.39 2.27 3.49
N ILE A 137 -0.10 2.58 3.42
CA ILE A 137 0.97 1.75 3.99
C ILE A 137 1.37 2.34 5.35
N THR A 138 1.31 1.53 6.39
CA THR A 138 1.82 1.87 7.73
C THR A 138 3.13 1.13 7.98
N ASP A 139 4.19 1.86 8.31
CA ASP A 139 5.50 1.28 8.61
C ASP A 139 5.61 0.79 10.07
N PRO A 140 6.69 0.09 10.45
CA PRO A 140 6.89 -0.41 11.81
C PRO A 140 7.04 0.70 12.87
N SER A 141 7.35 1.93 12.46
CA SER A 141 7.45 3.11 13.31
C SER A 141 6.09 3.81 13.49
N GLY A 142 5.05 3.38 12.77
CA GLY A 142 3.71 3.95 12.77
C GLY A 142 3.49 5.09 11.77
N ASN A 143 4.47 5.39 10.91
CA ASN A 143 4.32 6.36 9.84
C ASN A 143 3.35 5.83 8.78
N LYS A 144 2.49 6.71 8.25
CA LYS A 144 1.52 6.38 7.22
C LYS A 144 1.87 7.05 5.90
N TYR A 145 1.83 6.27 4.83
CA TYR A 145 2.05 6.71 3.45
C TYR A 145 0.79 6.42 2.65
N LEU A 146 0.18 7.46 2.08
CA LEU A 146 -1.03 7.37 1.26
C LEU A 146 -0.65 7.47 -0.22
N PHE A 147 -1.16 6.52 -1.01
CA PHE A 147 -1.05 6.50 -2.46
C PHE A 147 -2.44 6.39 -3.06
N THR A 148 -2.73 7.18 -4.09
CA THR A 148 -4.03 7.19 -4.75
C THR A 148 -3.88 6.81 -6.21
N ALA A 149 -4.75 5.92 -6.69
CA ALA A 149 -4.91 5.58 -8.09
C ALA A 149 -6.39 5.66 -8.50
N TYR A 150 -6.64 5.65 -9.80
CA TYR A 150 -7.98 5.68 -10.37
C TYR A 150 -8.12 4.57 -11.40
N ARG A 151 -9.23 3.82 -11.34
CA ARG A 151 -9.63 2.84 -12.34
C ARG A 151 -10.91 3.30 -13.02
N GLY A 152 -10.87 3.50 -14.33
CA GLY A 152 -12.06 3.73 -15.15
C GLY A 152 -12.79 2.44 -15.51
N ASN A 153 -14.04 2.51 -15.96
CA ASN A 153 -14.88 1.36 -16.32
C ASN A 153 -14.63 0.76 -17.72
N PHE A 154 -13.42 0.85 -18.27
CA PHE A 154 -13.05 0.32 -19.59
C PHE A 154 -11.97 -0.76 -19.53
#